data_AF-A0A916AYG7-F1
#
_entry.id   AF-A0A916AYG7-F1
#
_cell.length_a   1.000
_cell.length_b   1.000
_cell.length_c   1.000
_cell.angle_alpha   90.00
_cell.angle_beta   90.00
_cell.angle_gamma   90.00
#
_symmetry.space_group_name_H-M   'P 1'
#
loop_
_entity.id
_entity.type
_entity.pdbx_description
1 polymer ?
#
loop_
_entity_poly.entity_id
_entity_poly.type
_entity_poly.pdbx_seq_one_letter_code
_entity_poly.pdbx_strand_id
1 'polypeptide(L)'
;MDFETIEDIITYAVAKEKEAAEFYENLSKNEEFSVAKKTFAEFAIEERKHEALFADLGNNLAKLENYEYKWIPDIKRSNYMTELTYEPGMAYVDILRMAMKREEQALQFYNDIGAKVQDEQFIKACKFLAQEEAKHKNILETIYDDHMAQMGD
;
A
#
# COMPACT_ATOMS: atom_id res chain seq x y z
N MET A 1 15.27 12.74 1.27
CA MET A 1 14.92 12.68 2.69
C MET A 1 15.74 11.53 3.23
N ASP A 2 16.63 11.80 4.17
CA ASP A 2 17.43 10.77 4.81
C ASP A 2 16.59 10.19 5.96
N PHE A 3 16.28 8.90 5.90
CA PHE A 3 15.51 8.19 6.93
C PHE A 3 16.50 7.67 7.97
N GLU A 4 16.86 8.52 8.92
CA GLU A 4 17.88 8.21 9.93
C GLU A 4 17.25 7.59 11.19
N THR A 5 15.97 7.85 11.44
CA THR A 5 15.27 7.42 12.65
C THR A 5 13.99 6.63 12.36
N ILE A 6 13.53 5.88 13.36
CA ILE A 6 12.25 5.15 13.30
C ILE A 6 11.08 6.16 13.19
N GLU A 7 11.20 7.29 13.85
CA GLU A 7 10.21 8.37 13.82
C GLU A 7 10.06 8.97 12.41
N ASP A 8 11.15 9.11 11.66
CA ASP A 8 11.10 9.60 10.27
C ASP A 8 10.32 8.64 9.37
N ILE A 9 10.59 7.33 9.47
CA ILE A 9 9.91 6.34 8.64
C ILE A 9 8.43 6.20 9.02
N ILE A 10 8.10 6.27 10.31
CA ILE A 10 6.72 6.20 10.78
C ILE A 10 5.96 7.45 10.33
N THR A 11 6.56 8.64 10.45
CA THR A 11 5.93 9.89 10.01
C THR A 11 5.66 9.87 8.51
N TYR A 12 6.62 9.35 7.72
CA TYR A 12 6.44 9.18 6.30
C TYR A 12 5.35 8.15 5.97
N ALA A 13 5.33 7.00 6.64
CA ALA A 13 4.31 5.98 6.45
C ALA A 13 2.91 6.52 6.75
N VAL A 14 2.72 7.20 7.89
CA VAL A 14 1.44 7.84 8.25
C VAL A 14 1.00 8.85 7.18
N ALA A 15 1.93 9.65 6.65
CA ALA A 15 1.61 10.58 5.57
C ALA A 15 1.18 9.86 4.28
N LYS A 16 1.80 8.72 3.97
CA LYS A 16 1.47 7.91 2.80
C LYS A 16 0.13 7.19 2.93
N GLU A 17 -0.16 6.60 4.08
CA GLU A 17 -1.47 6.02 4.40
C GLU A 17 -2.59 7.06 4.29
N LYS A 18 -2.34 8.28 4.79
CA LYS A 18 -3.31 9.37 4.64
C LYS A 18 -3.53 9.76 3.18
N GLU A 19 -2.46 9.86 2.39
CA GLU A 19 -2.53 10.17 0.96
C GLU A 19 -3.30 9.07 0.20
N ALA A 20 -3.04 7.80 0.51
CA ALA A 20 -3.71 6.64 -0.07
C ALA A 20 -5.19 6.58 0.32
N ALA A 21 -5.51 6.82 1.59
CA ALA A 21 -6.89 6.89 2.09
C ALA A 21 -7.70 7.96 1.34
N GLU A 22 -7.16 9.18 1.20
CA GLU A 22 -7.80 10.28 0.49
C GLU A 22 -7.95 9.96 -1.01
N PHE A 23 -6.95 9.32 -1.60
CA PHE A 23 -6.97 8.89 -2.99
C PHE A 23 -8.08 7.86 -3.26
N TYR A 24 -8.13 6.76 -2.49
CA TYR A 24 -9.14 5.72 -2.64
C TYR A 24 -10.54 6.22 -2.28
N GLU A 25 -10.67 7.12 -1.30
CA GLU A 25 -11.95 7.77 -0.98
C GLU A 25 -12.44 8.62 -2.16
N ASN A 26 -11.55 9.37 -2.81
CA ASN A 26 -11.87 10.14 -4.01
C ASN A 26 -12.35 9.24 -5.16
N LEU A 27 -11.62 8.14 -5.44
CA LEU A 27 -12.01 7.17 -6.44
C LEU A 27 -13.39 6.56 -6.15
N SER A 28 -13.65 6.18 -4.90
CA SER A 28 -14.94 5.59 -4.52
C SER A 28 -16.14 6.51 -4.76
N LYS A 29 -15.93 7.83 -4.77
CA LYS A 29 -16.97 8.85 -4.98
C LYS A 29 -17.18 9.17 -6.46
N ASN A 30 -16.08 9.26 -7.22
CA ASN A 30 -16.08 9.80 -8.57
C ASN A 30 -16.18 8.73 -9.67
N GLU A 31 -15.83 7.48 -9.40
CA GLU A 31 -15.86 6.41 -10.41
C GLU A 31 -17.28 5.93 -10.74
N GLU A 32 -17.62 5.74 -12.01
CA GLU A 32 -18.97 5.30 -12.41
C GLU A 32 -19.24 3.80 -12.13
N PHE A 33 -18.20 2.98 -12.02
CA PHE A 33 -18.30 1.53 -11.87
C PHE A 33 -18.61 1.09 -10.42
N SER A 34 -19.78 0.46 -10.22
CA SER A 34 -20.28 0.10 -8.88
C SER A 34 -19.40 -0.89 -8.10
N VAL A 35 -18.76 -1.84 -8.78
CA VAL A 35 -17.84 -2.81 -8.15
C VAL A 35 -16.56 -2.13 -7.68
N ALA A 36 -15.97 -1.29 -8.54
CA ALA A 36 -14.78 -0.50 -8.24
C ALA A 36 -14.99 0.41 -7.02
N LYS A 37 -16.16 1.06 -6.93
CA LYS A 37 -16.51 1.94 -5.80
C LYS A 37 -16.42 1.24 -4.45
N LYS A 38 -16.95 0.01 -4.36
CA LYS A 38 -16.93 -0.76 -3.10
C LYS A 38 -15.50 -1.12 -2.72
N THR A 39 -14.73 -1.67 -3.67
CA THR A 39 -13.33 -2.02 -3.45
C THR A 39 -12.53 -0.82 -2.98
N PHE A 40 -12.60 0.33 -3.67
CA PHE A 40 -11.86 1.52 -3.26
C PHE A 40 -12.32 2.08 -1.91
N ALA A 41 -13.61 1.97 -1.57
CA ALA A 41 -14.08 2.33 -0.24
C ALA A 41 -13.49 1.41 0.85
N GLU A 42 -13.37 0.10 0.58
CA GLU A 42 -12.74 -0.85 1.50
C GLU A 42 -11.25 -0.55 1.70
N PHE A 43 -10.51 -0.24 0.63
CA PHE A 43 -9.12 0.23 0.70
C PHE A 43 -9.03 1.51 1.54
N ALA A 44 -9.84 2.54 1.24
CA ALA A 44 -9.82 3.78 2.00
C ALA A 44 -10.06 3.56 3.51
N ILE A 45 -10.93 2.62 3.89
CA ILE A 45 -11.17 2.26 5.30
C ILE A 45 -9.95 1.55 5.89
N GLU A 46 -9.28 0.68 5.14
CA GLU A 46 -8.07 -0.02 5.56
C GLU A 46 -6.91 0.96 5.77
N GLU A 47 -6.63 1.85 4.81
CA GLU A 47 -5.60 2.89 4.92
C GLU A 47 -5.84 3.80 6.14
N ARG A 48 -7.09 4.17 6.44
CA ARG A 48 -7.39 4.95 7.67
C ARG A 48 -7.09 4.19 8.95
N LYS A 49 -7.25 2.85 8.96
CA LYS A 49 -6.87 2.03 10.12
C LYS A 49 -5.36 1.96 10.24
N HIS A 50 -4.64 1.84 9.13
CA HIS A 50 -3.18 1.84 9.11
C HIS A 50 -2.61 3.20 9.52
N GLU A 51 -3.17 4.32 9.04
CA GLU A 51 -2.83 5.68 9.48
C GLU A 51 -2.86 5.78 11.02
N ALA A 52 -3.96 5.34 11.63
CA ALA A 52 -4.13 5.34 13.08
C ALA A 52 -3.17 4.38 13.79
N LEU A 53 -2.96 3.19 13.23
CA LEU A 53 -2.05 2.18 13.77
C LEU A 53 -0.60 2.66 13.75
N PHE A 54 -0.14 3.24 12.65
CA PHE A 54 1.24 3.68 12.48
C PHE A 54 1.51 4.94 13.31
N ALA A 55 0.55 5.85 13.42
CA ALA A 55 0.66 6.99 14.34
C ALA A 55 0.81 6.54 15.80
N ASP A 56 0.14 5.46 16.18
CA ASP A 56 0.26 4.85 17.50
C ASP A 56 1.59 4.08 17.67
N LEU A 57 2.11 3.44 16.63
CA LEU A 57 3.44 2.79 16.64
C LEU A 57 4.57 3.77 16.98
N GLY A 58 4.49 5.02 16.52
CA GLY A 58 5.45 6.06 16.86
C GLY A 58 5.53 6.36 18.37
N ASN A 59 4.50 5.99 19.13
CA ASN A 59 4.45 6.17 20.58
C ASN A 59 4.74 4.87 21.36
N ASN A 60 4.60 3.69 20.72
CA ASN A 60 4.74 2.40 21.39
C ASN A 60 5.18 1.27 20.44
N LEU A 61 6.48 1.20 20.17
CA LEU A 61 7.09 0.15 19.34
C LEU A 61 6.99 -1.26 19.93
N ALA A 62 6.69 -1.41 21.24
CA ALA A 62 6.51 -2.72 21.85
C ALA A 62 5.31 -3.50 21.27
N LYS A 63 4.39 -2.81 20.58
CA LYS A 63 3.28 -3.46 19.85
C LYS A 63 3.76 -4.35 18.70
N LEU A 64 4.97 -4.11 18.17
CA LEU A 64 5.57 -4.94 17.12
C LEU A 64 6.31 -6.17 17.67
N GLU A 65 6.53 -6.29 18.98
CA GLU A 65 7.25 -7.44 19.55
C GLU A 65 6.51 -8.76 19.36
N ASN A 66 5.18 -8.71 19.34
CA ASN A 66 4.32 -9.89 19.17
C ASN A 66 3.72 -9.99 17.77
N TYR A 67 4.17 -9.18 16.81
CA TYR A 67 3.62 -9.22 15.46
C TYR A 67 4.12 -10.48 14.72
N GLU A 68 3.19 -11.35 14.34
CA GLU A 68 3.47 -12.53 13.53
C GLU A 68 3.50 -12.18 12.04
N TYR A 69 4.70 -12.23 11.46
CA TYR A 69 4.88 -12.07 10.02
C TYR A 69 4.20 -13.22 9.26
N LYS A 70 3.45 -12.85 8.23
CA LYS A 70 2.77 -13.77 7.33
C LYS A 70 3.36 -13.61 5.94
N TRP A 71 3.71 -14.73 5.34
CA TRP A 71 4.14 -14.73 3.96
C TRP A 71 2.99 -14.32 3.03
N ILE A 72 3.24 -13.32 2.18
CA ILE A 72 2.31 -12.86 1.16
C ILE A 72 2.83 -13.33 -0.22
N PRO A 73 1.99 -14.00 -1.04
CA PRO A 73 2.37 -14.35 -2.41
C PRO A 73 2.62 -13.10 -3.27
N ASP A 74 3.73 -13.08 -4.01
CA ASP A 74 4.09 -11.97 -4.91
C ASP A 74 3.80 -12.37 -6.37
N ILE A 75 2.73 -11.81 -6.96
CA ILE A 75 2.27 -12.13 -8.32
C ILE A 75 3.10 -11.38 -9.37
N LYS A 76 3.74 -10.26 -8.99
CA LYS A 76 4.68 -9.47 -9.81
C LYS A 76 4.10 -8.89 -11.10
N ARG A 77 2.79 -8.67 -11.18
CA ARG A 77 2.16 -8.00 -12.33
C ARG A 77 2.64 -6.57 -12.45
N SER A 78 2.68 -5.81 -11.35
CA SER A 78 3.07 -4.39 -11.38
C SER A 78 4.54 -4.14 -11.74
N ASN A 79 5.41 -5.14 -11.50
CA ASN A 79 6.84 -5.06 -11.84
C ASN A 79 7.09 -4.80 -13.33
N TYR A 80 6.13 -5.14 -14.20
CA TYR A 80 6.23 -4.94 -15.66
C TYR A 80 5.42 -3.73 -16.15
N MET A 81 4.84 -2.94 -15.24
CA MET A 81 4.01 -1.78 -15.57
C MET A 81 4.80 -0.47 -15.45
N THR A 82 4.45 0.49 -16.30
CA THR A 82 4.95 1.87 -16.23
C THR A 82 4.19 2.67 -15.18
N GLU A 83 4.87 3.65 -14.57
CA GLU A 83 4.20 4.61 -13.69
C GLU A 83 3.14 5.40 -14.45
N LEU A 84 1.97 5.54 -13.84
CA LEU A 84 0.84 6.31 -14.35
C LEU A 84 0.54 7.44 -13.37
N THR A 85 0.11 8.59 -13.89
CA THR A 85 -0.38 9.70 -13.07
C THR A 85 -1.89 9.72 -13.15
N TYR A 86 -2.58 9.90 -12.02
CA TYR A 86 -4.03 9.93 -11.99
C TYR A 86 -4.57 11.09 -12.85
N GLU A 87 -5.53 10.77 -13.72
CA GLU A 87 -6.30 11.74 -14.48
C GLU A 87 -7.80 11.42 -14.33
N PRO A 88 -8.66 12.43 -14.07
CA PRO A 88 -10.10 12.21 -14.01
C PRO A 88 -10.63 11.59 -15.31
N GLY A 89 -11.38 10.49 -15.19
CA GLY A 89 -11.91 9.74 -16.35
C GLY A 89 -10.96 8.69 -16.93
N MET A 90 -9.84 8.42 -16.25
CA MET A 90 -8.97 7.28 -16.55
C MET A 90 -9.76 5.96 -16.47
N ALA A 91 -9.41 4.99 -17.33
CA ALA A 91 -10.05 3.68 -17.31
C ALA A 91 -9.78 2.96 -15.98
N TYR A 92 -10.76 2.21 -15.47
CA TYR A 92 -10.65 1.43 -14.23
C TYR A 92 -9.38 0.55 -14.20
N VAL A 93 -9.05 -0.07 -15.32
CA VAL A 93 -7.84 -0.90 -15.49
C VAL A 93 -6.56 -0.09 -15.25
N ASP A 94 -6.49 1.14 -15.76
CA ASP A 94 -5.32 1.99 -15.60
C ASP A 94 -5.21 2.55 -14.18
N ILE A 95 -6.35 2.79 -13.51
CA ILE A 95 -6.40 3.11 -12.08
C ILE A 95 -5.84 1.95 -11.25
N LEU A 96 -6.24 0.71 -11.54
CA LEU A 96 -5.68 -0.48 -10.88
C LEU A 96 -4.18 -0.61 -11.14
N ARG A 97 -3.72 -0.42 -12.38
CA ARG A 97 -2.29 -0.45 -12.73
C ARG A 97 -1.49 0.56 -11.93
N MET A 98 -2.00 1.79 -11.83
CA MET A 98 -1.39 2.84 -11.04
C MET A 98 -1.34 2.48 -9.55
N ALA A 99 -2.45 2.00 -8.97
CA ALA A 99 -2.51 1.60 -7.57
C ALA A 99 -1.51 0.48 -7.26
N MET A 100 -1.48 -0.60 -8.06
CA MET A 100 -0.52 -1.69 -7.89
C MET A 100 0.93 -1.23 -7.99
N LYS A 101 1.22 -0.23 -8.84
CA LYS A 101 2.56 0.35 -8.98
C LYS A 101 2.97 1.14 -7.75
N ARG A 102 2.03 1.88 -7.15
CA ARG A 102 2.27 2.62 -5.90
C ARG A 102 2.61 1.67 -4.75
N GLU A 103 1.86 0.57 -4.59
CA GLU A 103 2.13 -0.41 -3.51
C GLU A 103 3.45 -1.15 -3.75
N GLU A 104 3.80 -1.46 -5.01
CA GLU A 104 5.12 -2.04 -5.34
C GLU A 104 6.27 -1.10 -4.94
N GLN A 105 6.13 0.19 -5.20
CA GLN A 105 7.15 1.17 -4.87
C GLN A 105 7.28 1.37 -3.36
N ALA A 106 6.16 1.41 -2.63
CA ALA A 106 6.16 1.48 -1.18
C ALA A 106 6.79 0.22 -0.55
N LEU A 107 6.40 -0.96 -1.03
CA LEU A 107 7.00 -2.24 -0.65
C LEU A 107 8.52 -2.25 -0.85
N GLN A 108 8.99 -1.85 -2.04
CA GLN A 108 10.42 -1.80 -2.35
C GLN A 108 11.14 -0.80 -1.44
N PHE A 109 10.54 0.38 -1.24
CA PHE A 109 11.08 1.43 -0.39
C PHE A 109 11.29 0.96 1.06
N TYR A 110 10.29 0.35 1.70
CA TYR A 110 10.42 -0.13 3.07
C TYR A 110 11.43 -1.26 3.21
N ASN A 111 11.51 -2.17 2.23
CA ASN A 111 12.54 -3.21 2.20
C ASN A 111 13.94 -2.62 2.07
N ASP A 112 14.14 -1.62 1.22
CA ASP A 112 15.44 -0.98 1.01
C ASP A 112 15.92 -0.18 2.23
N ILE A 113 15.00 0.51 2.93
CA ILE A 113 15.32 1.19 4.18
C ILE A 113 15.65 0.17 5.27
N GLY A 114 14.81 -0.87 5.42
CA GLY A 114 15.02 -1.94 6.40
C GLY A 114 16.35 -2.69 6.23
N ALA A 115 16.86 -2.79 5.00
CA ALA A 115 18.16 -3.40 4.71
C ALA A 115 19.38 -2.53 5.06
N LYS A 116 19.19 -1.23 5.27
CA LYS A 116 20.27 -0.25 5.52
C LYS A 116 20.44 0.11 6.99
N VAL A 117 19.46 -0.22 7.83
CA VAL A 117 19.45 0.09 9.26
C VAL A 117 19.95 -1.11 10.08
N GLN A 118 20.52 -0.84 11.25
CA GLN A 118 21.01 -1.89 12.18
C GLN A 118 20.11 -2.11 13.39
N ASP A 119 19.23 -1.15 13.68
CA ASP A 119 18.31 -1.22 14.82
C ASP A 119 17.21 -2.26 14.57
N GLU A 120 17.08 -3.24 15.48
CA GLU A 120 16.12 -4.33 15.32
C GLU A 120 14.66 -3.87 15.34
N GLN A 121 14.33 -2.83 16.10
CA GLN A 121 12.97 -2.29 16.16
C GLN A 121 12.64 -1.54 14.86
N PHE A 122 13.60 -0.80 14.30
CA PHE A 122 13.48 -0.19 12.98
C PHE A 122 13.24 -1.25 11.92
N ILE A 123 14.08 -2.28 11.87
CA ILE A 123 13.94 -3.38 10.89
C ILE A 123 12.55 -4.01 11.00
N LYS A 124 12.03 -4.22 12.22
CA LYS A 124 10.67 -4.74 12.43
C LYS A 124 9.60 -3.79 11.92
N ALA A 125 9.71 -2.49 12.18
CA ALA A 125 8.78 -1.50 11.65
C ALA A 125 8.76 -1.51 10.11
N CYS A 126 9.93 -1.49 9.46
CA CYS A 126 10.04 -1.57 8.00
C CYS A 126 9.44 -2.86 7.44
N LYS A 127 9.69 -4.01 8.06
CA LYS A 127 9.11 -5.29 7.62
C LYS A 127 7.60 -5.32 7.79
N PHE A 128 7.08 -4.74 8.86
CA PHE A 128 5.65 -4.65 9.09
C PHE A 128 4.98 -3.81 7.99
N LEU A 129 5.51 -2.61 7.73
CA LEU A 129 5.05 -1.74 6.65
C LEU A 129 5.11 -2.45 5.30
N ALA A 130 6.25 -3.04 4.96
CA ALA A 130 6.42 -3.83 3.74
C ALA A 130 5.38 -4.97 3.61
N GLN A 131 5.01 -5.63 4.70
CA GLN A 131 4.02 -6.71 4.64
C GLN A 131 2.61 -6.20 4.32
N GLU A 132 2.20 -5.04 4.85
CA GLU A 132 0.91 -4.43 4.53
C GLU A 132 0.88 -4.03 3.04
N GLU A 133 1.93 -3.37 2.53
CA GLU A 133 2.04 -3.01 1.10
C GLU A 133 2.00 -4.24 0.19
N ALA A 134 2.67 -5.34 0.58
CA ALA A 134 2.63 -6.58 -0.18
C ALA A 134 1.22 -7.18 -0.24
N LYS A 135 0.46 -7.08 0.85
CA LYS A 135 -0.93 -7.55 0.92
C LYS A 135 -1.84 -6.71 0.04
N HIS A 136 -1.72 -5.38 0.08
CA HIS A 136 -2.47 -4.49 -0.81
C HIS A 136 -2.14 -4.75 -2.27
N LYS A 137 -0.85 -4.84 -2.62
CA LYS A 137 -0.39 -5.22 -3.96
C LYS A 137 -1.04 -6.53 -4.41
N ASN A 138 -0.98 -7.58 -3.59
CA ASN A 138 -1.55 -8.88 -3.94
C ASN A 138 -3.06 -8.81 -4.20
N ILE A 139 -3.81 -8.06 -3.39
CA ILE A 139 -5.26 -7.87 -3.57
C ILE A 139 -5.55 -7.14 -4.88
N LEU A 140 -4.84 -6.04 -5.16
CA LEU A 140 -5.01 -5.27 -6.39
C LEU A 140 -4.64 -6.08 -7.64
N GLU A 141 -3.55 -6.85 -7.59
CA GLU A 141 -3.13 -7.75 -8.67
C GLU A 141 -4.17 -8.85 -8.94
N THR A 142 -4.79 -9.38 -7.88
CA THR A 142 -5.87 -10.37 -8.00
C THR A 142 -7.11 -9.75 -8.65
N ILE A 143 -7.52 -8.56 -8.21
CA ILE A 143 -8.66 -7.84 -8.81
C ILE A 143 -8.40 -7.52 -10.28
N TYR A 144 -7.18 -7.11 -10.62
CA TYR A 144 -6.78 -6.85 -11.99
C TYR A 144 -6.88 -8.12 -12.85
N ASP A 145 -6.30 -9.24 -12.40
CA ASP A 145 -6.34 -10.51 -13.13
C ASP A 145 -7.78 -11.02 -13.31
N ASP A 146 -8.62 -10.95 -12.28
CA ASP A 146 -10.03 -11.31 -12.34
C ASP A 146 -10.82 -10.44 -13.33
N HIS A 147 -10.54 -9.13 -13.35
CA HIS A 147 -11.18 -8.19 -14.26
C HIS A 147 -10.78 -8.45 -15.71
N MET A 148 -9.48 -8.65 -15.98
CA MET A 148 -8.99 -8.99 -17.32
C MET A 148 -9.57 -10.32 -17.81
N ALA A 149 -9.66 -11.33 -16.94
CA ALA A 149 -10.26 -12.62 -17.28
C ALA A 149 -11.74 -12.51 -17.66
N GLN A 150 -12.49 -11.61 -17.02
CA GLN A 150 -13.91 -11.36 -17.35
C GLN A 150 -14.09 -10.59 -18.66
N MET A 151 -13.14 -9.74 -19.04
CA MET A 151 -13.20 -8.98 -20.29
C MET A 151 -12.83 -9.80 -21.53
N GLY A 152 -12.20 -10.97 -21.34
CA GLY A 152 -11.65 -11.79 -22.42
C GLY A 152 -10.37 -11.15 -22.96
N ASP A 153 -9.30 -11.93 -22.98
CA ASP A 153 -7.98 -11.57 -23.51
C ASP A 153 -8.05 -10.84 -24.88
#